data_AF-A0A8S0Q1G2-F1
#
_entry.id   AF-A0A8S0Q1G2-F1
#
_cell.length_a   1.000
_cell.length_b   1.000
_cell.length_c   1.000
_cell.angle_alpha   90.00
_cell.angle_beta   90.00
_cell.angle_gamma   90.00
#
_symmetry.space_group_name_H-M   'P 1'
#
loop_
_entity.id
_entity.type
_entity.pdbx_description
1 polymer ?
#
loop_
_entity_poly.entity_id
_entity_poly.type
_entity_poly.pdbx_seq_one_letter_code
_entity_poly.pdbx_strand_id
1 'polypeptide(L)'
;MTLLEMWQNIFPTAIISGRSRDKVFEFIGLTELYYAGSHGMDIMGPARHISNDMQGKEVSSFQTASEILPMIDEVFKSLLSRSQKMCSVLNRNILVQITHSN
;
A
#
# COMPACT_ATOMS: atom_id res chain seq x y z
N MET A 1 -29.74 0.35 -18.42
CA MET A 1 -29.23 -1.02 -18.51
C MET A 1 -28.04 -1.07 -19.44
N THR A 2 -26.88 -0.75 -18.88
CA THR A 2 -25.57 -0.90 -19.51
C THR A 2 -25.09 -2.34 -19.40
N LEU A 3 -24.09 -2.73 -20.21
CA LEU A 3 -23.47 -4.06 -20.11
C LEU A 3 -22.89 -4.32 -18.71
N LEU A 4 -22.38 -3.28 -18.04
CA LEU A 4 -21.82 -3.39 -16.70
C LEU A 4 -22.90 -3.74 -15.67
N GLU A 5 -24.08 -3.14 -15.77
CA GLU A 5 -25.24 -3.47 -14.91
C GLU A 5 -25.72 -4.91 -15.12
N MET A 6 -25.57 -5.48 -16.32
CA MET A 6 -25.86 -6.89 -16.56
C MET A 6 -24.78 -7.81 -15.97
N TRP A 7 -23.51 -7.50 -16.22
CA TRP A 7 -22.38 -8.33 -15.79
C TRP A 7 -22.26 -8.45 -14.27
N GLN A 8 -22.47 -7.36 -13.54
CA GLN A 8 -22.34 -7.36 -12.08
C GLN A 8 -23.33 -8.29 -11.36
N ASN A 9 -24.47 -8.61 -12.00
CA ASN A 9 -25.47 -9.51 -11.44
C ASN A 9 -25.16 -10.99 -11.71
N ILE A 10 -24.24 -11.28 -12.63
CA ILE A 10 -23.89 -12.64 -13.05
C ILE A 10 -22.53 -13.04 -12.46
N PHE A 11 -21.59 -12.10 -12.39
CA PHE A 11 -20.23 -12.35 -11.92
C PHE A 11 -19.78 -11.32 -10.89
N PRO A 12 -19.00 -11.73 -9.86
CA PRO A 12 -18.27 -10.80 -9.01
C PRO A 12 -17.44 -9.85 -9.88
N THR A 13 -17.77 -8.57 -9.81
CA THR A 13 -17.19 -7.57 -10.72
C THR A 13 -16.50 -6.48 -9.90
N ALA A 14 -15.30 -6.08 -10.33
CA ALA A 14 -14.49 -5.06 -9.68
C ALA A 14 -14.02 -4.01 -10.69
N ILE A 15 -13.95 -2.76 -10.25
CA ILE A 15 -13.38 -1.65 -11.00
C ILE A 15 -12.07 -1.23 -10.32
N ILE A 16 -10.97 -1.29 -11.07
CA ILE A 16 -9.63 -0.94 -10.59
C ILE A 16 -9.14 0.29 -11.36
N SER A 17 -8.72 1.32 -10.64
CA SER A 17 -8.29 2.59 -11.22
C SER A 17 -7.16 3.25 -10.43
N GLY A 18 -6.29 3.97 -11.14
CA GLY A 18 -5.31 4.87 -10.52
C GLY A 18 -5.94 6.12 -9.90
N ARG A 19 -7.18 6.45 -10.23
CA ARG A 19 -7.89 7.61 -9.67
C ARG A 19 -8.43 7.32 -8.27
N SER A 20 -8.70 8.36 -7.49
CA SER A 20 -9.32 8.23 -6.17
C SER A 20 -10.61 7.42 -6.27
N ARG A 21 -10.80 6.48 -5.34
CA ARG A 21 -11.98 5.59 -5.30
C ARG A 21 -13.29 6.38 -5.41
N ASP A 22 -13.42 7.48 -4.66
CA ASP A 22 -14.67 8.25 -4.59
C ASP A 22 -15.04 8.87 -5.95
N LYS A 23 -14.05 9.36 -6.72
CA LYS A 23 -14.29 9.87 -8.07
C LYS A 23 -14.71 8.79 -9.06
N VAL A 24 -14.16 7.59 -8.91
CA VAL A 24 -14.53 6.44 -9.75
C VAL A 24 -15.94 5.97 -9.40
N PHE A 25 -16.27 5.94 -8.10
CA PHE A 25 -17.61 5.63 -7.62
C PHE A 25 -18.63 6.67 -8.08
N GLU A 26 -18.33 7.96 -7.98
CA GLU A 26 -19.17 9.06 -8.46
C GLU A 26 -19.47 8.94 -9.97
N PHE A 27 -18.50 8.46 -10.75
CA PHE A 27 -18.65 8.28 -12.20
C PHE A 27 -19.48 7.03 -12.57
N ILE A 28 -19.37 5.94 -11.83
CA ILE A 28 -20.01 4.65 -12.16
C ILE A 28 -21.35 4.48 -11.44
N GLY A 29 -21.42 4.86 -10.16
CA GLY A 29 -22.65 4.91 -9.37
C GLY A 29 -23.25 3.56 -8.96
N LEU A 30 -22.53 2.45 -9.15
CA LEU A 30 -23.06 1.10 -8.88
C LEU A 30 -22.55 0.59 -7.52
N THR A 31 -23.45 0.37 -6.56
CA THR A 31 -23.14 -0.08 -5.18
C THR A 31 -22.83 -1.57 -5.06
N GLU A 32 -23.09 -2.34 -6.11
CA GLU A 32 -22.96 -3.79 -6.16
C GLU A 32 -21.57 -4.24 -6.67
N LEU A 33 -20.68 -3.29 -6.96
CA LEU A 33 -19.32 -3.53 -7.43
C LEU A 33 -18.29 -3.41 -6.32
N TYR A 34 -17.17 -4.10 -6.50
CA TYR A 34 -15.94 -3.80 -5.78
C TYR A 34 -15.22 -2.62 -6.46
N TYR A 35 -14.67 -1.70 -5.67
CA TYR A 35 -13.88 -0.58 -6.17
C TYR A 35 -12.50 -0.59 -5.56
N ALA A 36 -11.47 -0.43 -6.40
CA ALA A 36 -10.10 -0.19 -5.99
C ALA A 36 -9.61 1.12 -6.65
N GLY A 37 -9.35 2.14 -5.84
CA GLY A 37 -8.84 3.44 -6.26
C GLY A 37 -7.42 3.71 -5.75
N SER A 38 -6.87 4.89 -6.08
CA SER A 38 -5.57 5.37 -5.60
C SER A 38 -4.44 4.37 -5.88
N HIS A 39 -4.37 3.92 -7.14
CA HIS A 39 -3.46 2.85 -7.58
C HIS A 39 -3.68 1.50 -6.89
N GLY A 40 -4.89 1.24 -6.39
CA GLY A 40 -5.26 0.00 -5.74
C GLY A 40 -5.11 0.00 -4.22
N MET A 41 -4.80 1.14 -3.60
CA MET A 41 -4.65 1.25 -2.14
C MET A 41 -5.98 1.38 -1.40
N ASP A 42 -6.99 1.98 -2.04
CA ASP A 42 -8.30 2.22 -1.43
C ASP A 42 -9.34 1.24 -1.96
N ILE A 43 -9.72 0.24 -1.16
CA ILE A 43 -10.65 -0.82 -1.57
C ILE A 43 -12.01 -0.64 -0.87
N MET A 44 -13.10 -0.79 -1.61
CA MET A 44 -14.47 -0.82 -1.08
C MET A 44 -15.24 -1.99 -1.69
N GLY A 45 -15.94 -2.75 -0.84
CA GLY A 45 -16.81 -3.84 -1.27
C GLY A 45 -18.28 -3.42 -1.41
N PRO A 46 -19.11 -4.27 -2.03
CA PRO A 46 -20.53 -4.00 -2.23
C PRO A 46 -21.31 -4.02 -0.91
N ALA A 47 -22.28 -3.12 -0.78
CA ALA A 47 -23.03 -2.88 0.46
C ALA A 47 -23.82 -4.10 0.97
N ARG A 48 -24.19 -5.04 0.08
CA ARG A 48 -25.04 -6.19 0.41
C ARG A 48 -24.32 -7.35 1.11
N HIS A 49 -22.99 -7.33 1.16
CA HIS A 49 -22.19 -8.41 1.74
C HIS A 49 -21.61 -8.07 3.12
N ILE A 50 -22.20 -7.10 3.81
CA ILE A 50 -21.97 -6.90 5.24
C ILE A 50 -22.84 -7.95 5.95
N SER A 51 -22.30 -9.17 6.11
CA SER A 51 -22.77 -10.06 7.17
C SER A 51 -22.79 -9.26 8.48
N ASN A 52 -23.84 -9.45 9.27
CA ASN A 52 -24.19 -8.70 10.48
C ASN A 52 -23.12 -8.61 11.60
N ASP A 53 -21.86 -8.94 11.33
CA ASP A 53 -20.73 -8.85 12.26
C ASP A 53 -19.91 -7.55 12.13
N MET A 54 -20.22 -6.67 11.19
CA MET A 54 -19.46 -5.43 10.96
C MET A 54 -20.35 -4.18 10.79
N GLN A 55 -21.37 -4.03 11.63
CA GLN A 55 -22.02 -2.73 11.78
C GLN A 55 -21.01 -1.71 12.34
N GLY A 56 -20.54 -0.81 11.48
CA GLY A 56 -19.96 0.46 11.90
C GLY A 56 -18.45 0.65 11.75
N LYS A 57 -17.72 -0.29 11.13
CA LYS A 57 -16.32 -0.03 10.77
C LYS A 57 -16.22 0.16 9.26
N GLU A 58 -16.20 1.44 8.87
CA GLU A 58 -15.50 1.94 7.71
C GLU A 58 -14.44 0.94 7.29
N VAL A 59 -14.59 0.40 6.06
CA VAL A 59 -13.58 -0.29 5.26
C VAL A 59 -12.61 -1.09 6.12
N SER A 60 -12.68 -2.42 6.10
CA SER A 60 -11.52 -3.24 6.47
C SER A 60 -10.34 -2.77 5.60
N SER A 61 -9.64 -1.75 6.08
CA SER A 61 -8.38 -1.30 5.59
C SER A 61 -7.56 -2.54 5.81
N PHE A 62 -7.33 -3.29 4.74
CA PHE A 62 -6.32 -4.33 4.74
C PHE A 62 -5.03 -3.58 4.99
N GLN A 63 -4.72 -3.37 6.27
CA GLN A 63 -3.49 -2.75 6.71
C GLN A 63 -2.39 -3.80 6.71
N THR A 64 -2.37 -4.68 5.71
CA THR A 64 -1.24 -5.56 5.46
C THR A 64 0.05 -4.74 5.39
N ALA A 65 -0.04 -3.50 4.87
CA ALA A 65 1.04 -2.53 4.92
C ALA A 65 1.45 -2.16 6.36
N SER A 66 0.52 -1.98 7.31
CA SER A 66 0.84 -1.64 8.72
C SER A 66 1.45 -2.82 9.47
N GLU A 67 1.01 -4.04 9.17
CA GLU A 67 1.53 -5.28 9.76
C GLU A 67 3.00 -5.53 9.37
N ILE A 68 3.42 -5.09 8.18
CA ILE A 68 4.81 -5.20 7.72
C ILE A 68 5.69 -3.98 8.06
N LEU A 69 5.12 -2.88 8.58
CA LEU A 69 5.90 -1.69 8.96
C LEU A 69 7.05 -1.98 9.94
N PRO A 70 6.88 -2.83 10.98
CA PRO A 70 7.97 -3.12 11.92
C PRO A 70 9.16 -3.77 11.22
N MET A 71 8.89 -4.69 10.29
CA MET A 71 9.92 -5.35 9.48
C MET A 71 10.63 -4.36 8.55
N ILE A 72 9.88 -3.46 7.91
CA ILE A 72 10.43 -2.41 7.03
C ILE A 72 11.35 -1.48 7.84
N ASP A 73 10.94 -1.06 9.03
CA ASP A 73 11.73 -0.19 9.90
C ASP A 73 13.03 -0.87 10.36
N GLU A 74 12.99 -2.17 10.69
CA GLU A 74 14.17 -2.96 11.05
C GLU A 74 15.18 -3.07 9.89
N VAL A 75 14.68 -3.37 8.69
CA VAL A 75 15.50 -3.43 7.46
C VAL A 75 16.13 -2.07 7.18
N PHE A 76 15.35 -0.99 7.28
CA PHE A 76 15.81 0.36 7.05
C PHE A 76 16.93 0.77 8.03
N LYS A 77 16.75 0.51 9.33
CA LYS A 77 17.78 0.74 10.36
C LYS A 77 19.05 -0.07 10.10
N SER A 78 18.91 -1.33 9.70
CA SER A 78 20.03 -2.20 9.38
C SER A 78 20.85 -1.65 8.21
N LEU A 79 20.18 -1.20 7.14
CA LEU A 79 20.83 -0.60 5.98
C LEU A 79 21.54 0.72 6.34
N LEU A 80 20.89 1.60 7.10
CA LEU A 80 21.48 2.85 7.58
C LEU A 80 22.76 2.59 8.39
N SER A 81 22.71 1.68 9.36
CA SER A 81 23.89 1.37 10.20
C SER A 81 25.07 0.84 9.37
N ARG A 82 24.81 0.05 8.33
CA ARG A 82 25.84 -0.51 7.45
C ARG A 82 26.44 0.55 6.54
N SER A 83 25.60 1.46 6.02
CA SER A 83 26.07 2.61 5.22
C SER A 83 27.01 3.53 6.02
N GLN A 84 26.68 3.84 7.27
CA GLN A 84 27.50 4.68 8.16
C GLN A 84 28.83 4.01 8.55
N LYS A 85 28.80 2.69 8.80
CA LYS A 85 30.03 1.91 9.01
C LYS A 85 30.95 1.97 7.79
N MET A 86 30.39 1.91 6.59
CA MET A 86 31.19 2.01 5.35
C MET A 86 31.87 3.37 5.21
N CYS A 87 31.15 4.47 5.45
CA CYS A 87 31.73 5.83 5.45
C CYS A 87 32.81 6.01 6.54
N SER A 88 32.61 5.45 7.74
CA SER A 88 33.60 5.58 8.82
C SER A 88 34.86 4.74 8.60
N VAL A 89 34.77 3.59 7.92
CA VAL A 89 35.93 2.79 7.51
C VAL A 89 36.75 3.50 6.42
N LEU A 90 36.10 4.16 5.46
CA LEU A 90 36.77 4.99 4.45
C LEU A 90 37.55 6.15 5.10
N ASN A 91 36.96 6.84 6.09
CA ASN A 91 37.64 7.92 6.82
C ASN A 91 38.85 7.45 7.64
N ARG A 92 38.82 6.23 8.21
CA ARG A 92 39.97 5.67 8.94
C ARG A 92 41.12 5.27 8.01
N ASN A 93 40.82 4.67 6.86
CA ASN A 93 41.85 4.23 5.93
C ASN A 93 42.61 5.41 5.29
N ILE A 94 41.94 6.54 5.04
CA ILE A 94 42.61 7.77 4.58
C ILE A 94 43.55 8.32 5.67
N LEU A 95 43.13 8.32 6.94
CA LEU A 95 43.95 8.86 8.04
C LEU A 95 45.21 8.03 8.30
N VAL A 96 45.11 6.69 8.28
CA VAL A 96 46.26 5.79 8.51
C VAL A 96 47.29 5.86 7.38
N GLN A 97 46.85 6.08 6.13
CA GLN A 97 47.77 6.24 4.99
C GLN A 97 48.58 7.54 5.07
N ILE A 98 48.04 8.61 5.65
CA ILE A 98 48.74 9.90 5.78
C ILE A 98 49.78 9.87 6.92
N THR A 99 49.59 9.06 7.95
CA THR A 99 50.49 9.00 9.13
C THR A 99 51.73 8.12 8.97
N HIS A 100 51.91 7.42 7.84
CA HIS A 100 53.10 6.59 7.58
C HIS A 100 54.07 7.15 6.53
N SER A 101 53.96 8.45 6.22
CA SER A 101 54.95 9.18 5.41
C SER A 101 55.59 10.29 6.24
N ASN A 102 56.56 9.89 7.08
CA ASN A 102 57.78 10.65 7.42
C ASN A 102 58.70 9.76 8.25
#